data_AF-A0A9E6F6V5-F1
#
_entry.id   AF-A0A9E6F6V5-F1
#
_cell.length_a   1.000
_cell.length_b   1.000
_cell.length_c   1.000
_cell.angle_alpha   90.00
_cell.angle_beta   90.00
_cell.angle_gamma   90.00
#
_symmetry.space_group_name_H-M   'P 1'
#
loop_
_entity.id
_entity.type
_entity.pdbx_description
1 polymer ?
#
loop_
_entity_poly.entity_id
_entity_poly.type
_entity_poly.pdbx_seq_one_letter_code
_entity_poly.pdbx_strand_id
1 'polypeptide(L)'
;TSWSCYHGIERWRRNCGCNGGSPGWSQVWRDPLRSGLDRLRDELIKIYEQHAGAFFTDPWRVRNDYIEVILDRTLENVERFLAQNVGRDLSPDEKTKVLRLCEMQRNALLMSTSCGWFFDEISGIETIQIMQYAARAIQLAKEVSGIDLEPLFLEYLEKAPSNVPELQNGARIYQLFVETAVVDLYRVGAHFAVSSLFEDYEDKTEIYSYTTVSDRYEREDTGVRKLATGRVALRSNITLDEKVLMYAAVHLGDQNLYGGICEFTDEAAFVKMQTDVKDAFQKSDSSQVIQLINTHFGANHYSLWQIFRDESRKVFDHILESRLQEIESYFRQIYADQYPIMAAMSDMRATLPKPLRVAAEITINTELQRLLEKDDLDIERIEKNVEEVKRFCLELDQPKLELIATEKINLLVDKFKQMPENTDLLEKLCQQVNALIQLPLQLDFWHAQNELYQIASEFYDNKRVDAEAGEKNAQVWVKCFNHLADALKVKI
;
A
#
# COMPACT_ATOMS: atom_id res chain seq x y z
N THR A 1 -16.52 -6.87 36.84
CA THR A 1 -17.21 -7.78 35.89
C THR A 1 -16.98 -7.28 34.48
N SER A 2 -17.27 -8.07 33.44
CA SER A 2 -17.25 -7.60 32.04
C SER A 2 -18.46 -8.16 31.31
N TRP A 3 -18.84 -7.52 30.20
CA TRP A 3 -19.93 -7.97 29.33
C TRP A 3 -19.58 -9.15 28.41
N SER A 4 -18.28 -9.42 28.18
CA SER A 4 -17.80 -10.38 27.15
C SER A 4 -16.92 -11.51 27.72
N CYS A 5 -16.84 -11.62 29.04
CA CYS A 5 -16.20 -12.76 29.70
C CYS A 5 -16.95 -13.13 30.98
N TYR A 6 -17.35 -14.41 31.06
CA TYR A 6 -17.98 -14.98 32.25
C TYR A 6 -17.11 -14.85 33.51
N HIS A 7 -15.78 -14.89 33.34
CA HIS A 7 -14.79 -14.74 34.41
C HIS A 7 -14.45 -13.26 34.71
N GLY A 8 -15.33 -12.31 34.38
CA GLY A 8 -15.12 -10.90 34.66
C GLY A 8 -14.01 -10.31 33.80
N ILE A 9 -12.97 -9.72 34.40
CA ILE A 9 -11.87 -9.07 33.66
C ILE A 9 -10.70 -10.02 33.35
N GLU A 10 -10.80 -11.29 33.75
CA GLU A 10 -9.69 -12.23 33.63
C GLU A 10 -9.29 -12.50 32.17
N ARG A 11 -10.21 -12.32 31.20
CA ARG A 11 -9.88 -12.38 29.76
C ARG A 11 -8.72 -11.45 29.39
N TRP A 12 -8.58 -10.30 30.05
CA TRP A 12 -7.53 -9.30 29.74
C TRP A 12 -6.31 -9.37 30.66
N ARG A 13 -6.20 -10.39 31.51
CA ARG A 13 -5.11 -10.50 32.49
C ARG A 13 -4.53 -11.90 32.61
N ARG A 14 -5.34 -12.96 32.54
CA ARG A 14 -4.91 -14.32 32.86
C ARG A 14 -5.46 -15.34 31.86
N ASN A 15 -4.98 -16.58 32.00
CA ASN A 15 -5.56 -17.71 31.30
C ASN A 15 -6.89 -18.15 31.93
N CYS A 16 -7.98 -17.44 31.59
CA CYS A 16 -9.33 -17.80 32.03
C CYS A 16 -10.02 -18.84 31.13
N GLY A 17 -9.30 -19.42 30.17
CA GLY A 17 -9.84 -20.39 29.20
C GLY A 17 -10.76 -19.81 28.12
N CYS A 18 -11.11 -18.51 28.18
CA CYS A 18 -11.88 -17.86 27.13
C CYS A 18 -10.97 -17.53 25.93
N ASN A 19 -11.25 -18.17 24.80
CA ASN A 19 -10.60 -17.96 23.50
C ASN A 19 -11.63 -17.59 22.41
N GLY A 20 -11.15 -17.25 21.23
CA GLY A 20 -11.87 -16.80 20.03
C GLY A 20 -12.14 -17.93 19.04
N GLY A 21 -12.01 -19.20 19.47
CA GLY A 21 -12.39 -20.37 18.68
C GLY A 21 -11.24 -21.27 18.26
N SER A 22 -10.00 -21.03 18.73
CA SER A 22 -8.84 -21.87 18.37
C SER A 22 -8.68 -23.06 19.34
N PRO A 23 -8.99 -24.31 18.94
CA PRO A 23 -8.92 -25.45 19.85
C PRO A 23 -7.47 -25.77 20.23
N GLY A 24 -7.24 -26.01 21.53
CA GLY A 24 -5.91 -26.37 22.05
C GLY A 24 -4.97 -25.19 22.32
N TRP A 25 -5.35 -23.97 21.96
CA TRP A 25 -4.56 -22.77 22.24
C TRP A 25 -4.74 -22.29 23.69
N SER A 26 -3.68 -21.70 24.23
CA SER A 26 -3.52 -21.31 25.62
C SER A 26 -3.30 -19.80 25.75
N GLN A 27 -3.94 -19.21 26.78
CA GLN A 27 -3.87 -17.77 27.04
C GLN A 27 -2.88 -17.43 28.17
N VAL A 28 -1.93 -18.32 28.45
CA VAL A 28 -0.91 -18.15 29.50
C VAL A 28 -0.06 -16.90 29.25
N TRP A 29 0.15 -16.51 27.99
CA TRP A 29 0.93 -15.33 27.61
C TRP A 29 0.38 -14.00 28.12
N ARG A 30 -0.92 -13.92 28.47
CA ARG A 30 -1.57 -12.67 28.88
C ARG A 30 -0.99 -12.08 30.16
N ASP A 31 -0.71 -12.94 31.14
CA ASP A 31 -0.20 -12.54 32.47
C ASP A 31 1.24 -11.98 32.43
N PRO A 32 2.23 -12.65 31.79
CA PRO A 32 3.58 -12.11 31.64
C PRO A 32 3.61 -10.86 30.76
N LEU A 33 2.84 -10.80 29.66
CA LEU A 33 2.75 -9.58 28.84
C LEU A 33 2.19 -8.40 29.65
N ARG A 34 1.08 -8.63 30.38
CA ARG A 34 0.46 -7.60 31.22
C ARG A 34 1.42 -7.12 32.31
N SER A 35 2.09 -8.05 32.97
CA SER A 35 3.10 -7.73 33.99
C SER A 35 4.27 -6.93 33.44
N GLY A 36 4.74 -7.26 32.23
CA GLY A 36 5.79 -6.52 31.54
C GLY A 36 5.36 -5.09 31.21
N LEU A 37 4.15 -4.91 30.69
CA LEU A 37 3.61 -3.58 30.38
C LEU A 37 3.32 -2.73 31.62
N ASP A 38 2.81 -3.33 32.71
CA ASP A 38 2.63 -2.66 34.00
C ASP A 38 4.00 -2.23 34.57
N ARG A 39 5.01 -3.09 34.50
CA ARG A 39 6.37 -2.78 34.96
C ARG A 39 7.01 -1.67 34.12
N LEU A 40 6.86 -1.74 32.80
CA LEU A 40 7.36 -0.72 31.88
C LEU A 40 6.70 0.63 32.16
N ARG A 41 5.37 0.66 32.32
CA ARG A 41 4.63 1.88 32.71
C ARG A 41 5.24 2.50 33.96
N ASP A 42 5.45 1.72 35.01
CA ASP A 42 5.93 2.24 36.28
C ASP A 42 7.34 2.85 36.18
N GLU A 43 8.22 2.32 35.32
CA GLU A 43 9.53 2.93 35.05
C GLU A 43 9.42 4.19 34.16
N LEU A 44 8.55 4.18 33.15
CA LEU A 44 8.27 5.36 32.32
C LEU A 44 7.70 6.53 33.13
N ILE A 45 6.90 6.25 34.17
CA ILE A 45 6.39 7.27 35.10
C ILE A 45 7.53 7.98 35.82
N LYS A 46 8.51 7.24 36.34
CA LYS A 46 9.66 7.84 37.04
C LYS A 46 10.48 8.74 36.12
N ILE A 47 10.73 8.28 34.90
CA ILE A 47 11.43 9.06 33.87
C ILE A 47 10.63 10.33 33.55
N TYR A 48 9.32 10.20 33.38
CA TYR A 48 8.46 11.34 33.08
C TYR A 48 8.49 12.38 34.21
N GLU A 49 8.25 11.99 35.45
CA GLU A 49 8.23 12.91 36.58
C GLU A 49 9.57 13.63 36.76
N GLN A 50 10.69 12.89 36.64
CA GLN A 50 12.03 13.45 36.76
C GLN A 50 12.33 14.48 35.66
N HIS A 51 12.07 14.15 34.40
CA HIS A 51 12.47 14.99 33.27
C HIS A 51 11.46 16.07 32.94
N ALA A 52 10.16 15.81 33.12
CA ALA A 52 9.09 16.78 32.87
C ALA A 52 8.98 17.81 34.00
N GLY A 53 9.36 17.46 35.24
CA GLY A 53 9.42 18.40 36.36
C GLY A 53 10.43 19.54 36.18
N ALA A 54 11.38 19.42 35.24
CA ALA A 54 12.27 20.50 34.85
C ALA A 54 11.61 21.57 33.97
N PHE A 55 10.45 21.25 33.36
CA PHE A 55 9.73 22.13 32.44
C PHE A 55 8.36 22.56 32.98
N PHE A 56 7.68 21.69 33.72
CA PHE A 56 6.30 21.88 34.16
C PHE A 56 6.18 21.91 35.68
N THR A 57 5.37 22.83 36.19
CA THR A 57 4.96 22.85 37.59
C THR A 57 4.07 21.65 37.94
N ASP A 58 3.20 21.23 37.01
CA ASP A 58 2.32 20.06 37.14
C ASP A 58 2.41 19.19 35.87
N PRO A 59 3.37 18.26 35.79
CA PRO A 59 3.55 17.40 34.61
C PRO A 59 2.33 16.55 34.28
N TRP A 60 1.52 16.16 35.27
CA TRP A 60 0.39 15.27 35.06
C TRP A 60 -0.81 15.99 34.46
N ARG A 61 -1.02 17.25 34.84
CA ARG A 61 -1.98 18.11 34.14
C ARG A 61 -1.58 18.32 32.69
N VAL A 62 -0.31 18.67 32.44
CA VAL A 62 0.20 18.88 31.06
C VAL A 62 0.05 17.63 30.19
N ARG A 63 0.25 16.42 30.75
CA ARG A 63 -0.02 15.16 30.05
C ARG A 63 -1.48 15.07 29.56
N ASN A 64 -2.44 15.50 30.38
CA ASN A 64 -3.85 15.51 29.99
C ASN A 64 -4.14 16.57 28.92
N ASP A 65 -3.62 17.77 29.13
CA ASP A 65 -3.81 18.91 28.22
C ASP A 65 -3.20 18.63 26.84
N TYR A 66 -2.24 17.71 26.75
CA TYR A 66 -1.63 17.27 25.48
C TYR A 66 -2.64 16.69 24.47
N ILE A 67 -3.86 16.35 24.90
CA ILE A 67 -4.95 16.01 23.96
C ILE A 67 -5.19 17.11 22.93
N GLU A 68 -5.00 18.38 23.27
CA GLU A 68 -5.16 19.50 22.35
C GLU A 68 -4.19 19.41 21.17
N VAL A 69 -2.95 19.00 21.43
CA VAL A 69 -1.94 18.78 20.38
C VAL A 69 -2.22 17.50 19.59
N ILE A 70 -2.74 16.46 20.22
CA ILE A 70 -3.09 15.22 19.51
C ILE A 70 -4.22 15.46 18.49
N LEU A 71 -5.20 16.29 18.85
CA LEU A 71 -6.34 16.63 17.99
C LEU A 71 -5.97 17.59 16.87
N ASP A 72 -4.98 18.46 17.08
CA ASP A 72 -4.48 19.39 16.08
C ASP A 72 -2.94 19.53 16.19
N ARG A 73 -2.22 18.99 15.21
CA ARG A 73 -0.74 19.01 15.19
C ARG A 73 -0.15 20.18 14.40
N THR A 74 -0.94 21.20 14.07
CA THR A 74 -0.41 22.40 13.43
C THR A 74 0.67 23.04 14.31
N LEU A 75 1.70 23.61 13.67
CA LEU A 75 2.78 24.28 14.39
C LEU A 75 2.26 25.40 15.31
N GLU A 76 1.23 26.12 14.88
CA GLU A 76 0.59 27.16 15.68
C GLU A 76 0.01 26.61 16.99
N ASN A 77 -0.72 25.48 16.93
CA ASN A 77 -1.28 24.87 18.12
C ASN A 77 -0.19 24.30 19.05
N VAL A 78 0.84 23.69 18.49
CA VAL A 78 1.99 23.18 19.27
C VAL A 78 2.68 24.32 20.01
N GLU A 79 2.97 25.42 19.34
CA GLU A 79 3.59 26.60 19.96
C GLU A 79 2.70 27.20 21.05
N ARG A 80 1.39 27.28 20.81
CA ARG A 80 0.41 27.73 21.82
C ARG A 80 0.42 26.83 23.06
N PHE A 81 0.37 25.51 22.88
CA PHE A 81 0.41 24.54 23.97
C PHE A 81 1.69 24.69 24.81
N LEU A 82 2.85 24.82 24.15
CA LEU A 82 4.13 25.01 24.83
C LEU A 82 4.15 26.33 25.61
N ALA A 83 3.73 27.44 25.01
CA ALA A 83 3.70 28.75 25.66
C ALA A 83 2.75 28.81 26.88
N GLN A 84 1.64 28.07 26.86
CA GLN A 84 0.69 28.02 27.97
C GLN A 84 1.19 27.17 29.15
N ASN A 85 1.94 26.10 28.86
CA ASN A 85 2.34 25.11 29.87
C ASN A 85 3.77 25.30 30.38
N VAL A 86 4.61 26.00 29.62
CA VAL A 86 6.00 26.30 29.97
C VAL A 86 6.14 27.78 30.18
N GLY A 87 6.43 28.21 31.42
CA GLY A 87 6.48 29.63 31.81
C GLY A 87 7.72 30.40 31.30
N ARG A 88 8.39 29.91 30.25
CA ARG A 88 9.58 30.51 29.64
C ARG A 88 9.71 30.08 28.18
N ASP A 89 10.51 30.82 27.43
CA ASP A 89 10.90 30.41 26.09
C ASP A 89 11.76 29.14 26.13
N LEU A 90 11.50 28.25 25.16
CA LEU A 90 12.22 27.00 24.96
C LEU A 90 13.09 27.07 23.70
N SER A 91 14.31 26.57 23.81
CA SER A 91 15.14 26.26 22.64
C SER A 91 14.53 25.13 21.80
N PRO A 92 14.88 24.98 20.51
CA PRO A 92 14.38 23.90 19.65
C PRO A 92 14.56 22.50 20.26
N ASP A 93 15.71 22.23 20.89
CA ASP A 93 16.00 20.96 21.55
C ASP A 93 15.10 20.72 22.77
N GLU A 94 14.81 21.77 23.54
CA GLU A 94 13.90 21.68 24.68
C GLU A 94 12.45 21.47 24.25
N LYS A 95 12.00 22.13 23.18
CA LYS A 95 10.68 21.88 22.59
C LYS A 95 10.54 20.42 22.18
N THR A 96 11.55 19.91 21.48
CA THR A 96 11.60 18.50 21.07
C THR A 96 11.56 17.57 22.27
N LYS A 97 12.35 17.85 23.32
CA LYS A 97 12.38 17.06 24.54
C LYS A 97 11.03 17.05 25.27
N VAL A 98 10.37 18.19 25.36
CA VAL A 98 9.02 18.30 25.94
C VAL A 98 8.01 17.47 25.16
N LEU A 99 7.99 17.58 23.83
CA LEU A 99 7.06 16.81 23.00
C LEU A 99 7.35 15.30 23.07
N ARG A 100 8.62 14.89 23.13
CA ARG A 100 9.02 13.49 23.37
C ARG A 100 8.47 12.96 24.71
N LEU A 101 8.53 13.75 25.78
CA LEU A 101 7.99 13.37 27.09
C LEU A 101 6.45 13.18 27.05
N CYS A 102 5.74 14.07 26.36
CA CYS A 102 4.29 13.96 26.17
C CYS A 102 3.91 12.73 25.33
N GLU A 103 4.60 12.50 24.20
CA GLU A 103 4.38 11.32 23.36
C GLU A 103 4.79 10.01 24.04
N MET A 104 5.80 10.02 24.91
CA MET A 104 6.19 8.86 25.71
C MET A 104 5.02 8.43 26.61
N GLN A 105 4.40 9.36 27.32
CA GLN A 105 3.23 9.08 28.16
C GLN A 105 2.00 8.69 27.33
N ARG A 106 1.79 9.32 26.16
CA ARG A 106 0.73 8.90 25.25
C ARG A 106 0.89 7.43 24.83
N ASN A 107 2.09 7.02 24.43
CA ASN A 107 2.36 5.63 24.06
C ASN A 107 2.25 4.67 25.26
N ALA A 108 2.61 5.12 26.46
CA ALA A 108 2.38 4.35 27.69
C ALA A 108 0.89 4.10 27.98
N LEU A 109 0.00 5.02 27.58
CA LEU A 109 -1.45 4.81 27.63
C LEU A 109 -1.90 3.85 26.52
N LEU A 110 -1.43 4.05 25.29
CA LEU A 110 -1.83 3.26 24.12
C LEU A 110 -1.42 1.78 24.23
N MET A 111 -0.27 1.47 24.82
CA MET A 111 0.16 0.08 25.05
C MET A 111 -0.76 -0.68 26.03
N SER A 112 -1.65 0.00 26.75
CA SER A 112 -2.64 -0.61 27.66
C SER A 112 -4.00 -0.86 26.98
N THR A 113 -4.10 -0.71 25.65
CA THR A 113 -5.35 -0.87 24.89
C THR A 113 -5.88 -2.30 24.96
N SER A 114 -7.11 -2.47 25.43
CA SER A 114 -7.68 -3.78 25.79
C SER A 114 -7.76 -4.80 24.66
N CYS A 115 -7.83 -4.38 23.39
CA CYS A 115 -7.83 -5.28 22.23
C CYS A 115 -6.62 -6.21 22.19
N GLY A 116 -5.46 -5.77 22.68
CA GLY A 116 -4.22 -6.55 22.69
C GLY A 116 -4.22 -7.78 23.61
N TRP A 117 -5.30 -8.02 24.36
CA TRP A 117 -5.47 -9.25 25.16
C TRP A 117 -6.71 -10.05 24.78
N PHE A 118 -7.51 -9.59 23.82
CA PHE A 118 -8.83 -10.18 23.58
C PHE A 118 -8.77 -11.54 22.88
N PHE A 119 -7.85 -11.67 21.92
CA PHE A 119 -7.73 -12.81 21.02
C PHE A 119 -6.77 -13.90 21.56
N ASP A 120 -6.52 -14.89 20.72
CA ASP A 120 -5.97 -16.17 21.16
C ASP A 120 -4.45 -16.16 21.22
N GLU A 121 -3.79 -15.28 20.47
CA GLU A 121 -2.37 -15.39 20.22
C GLU A 121 -1.61 -14.08 20.43
N ILE A 122 -0.42 -14.19 21.02
CA ILE A 122 0.47 -13.06 21.28
C ILE A 122 1.08 -12.48 19.99
N SER A 123 1.16 -13.25 18.91
CA SER A 123 1.54 -12.77 17.58
C SER A 123 0.37 -12.17 16.77
N GLY A 124 -0.81 -11.99 17.38
CA GLY A 124 -1.94 -11.30 16.75
C GLY A 124 -1.64 -9.82 16.49
N ILE A 125 -2.31 -9.23 15.49
CA ILE A 125 -2.06 -7.84 15.08
C ILE A 125 -2.29 -6.84 16.23
N GLU A 126 -3.28 -7.09 17.09
CA GLU A 126 -3.60 -6.24 18.23
C GLU A 126 -2.51 -6.30 19.30
N THR A 127 -2.00 -7.50 19.58
CA THR A 127 -0.95 -7.70 20.58
C THR A 127 0.38 -7.13 20.09
N ILE A 128 0.71 -7.33 18.80
CA ILE A 128 1.87 -6.68 18.17
C ILE A 128 1.74 -5.15 18.24
N GLN A 129 0.55 -4.60 17.99
CA GLN A 129 0.33 -3.15 18.03
C GLN A 129 0.61 -2.55 19.43
N ILE A 130 0.19 -3.21 20.51
CA ILE A 130 0.50 -2.72 21.87
C ILE A 130 1.99 -2.86 22.20
N MET A 131 2.67 -3.89 21.68
CA MET A 131 4.12 -4.02 21.80
C MET A 131 4.86 -2.94 21.00
N GLN A 132 4.34 -2.52 19.84
CA GLN A 132 4.88 -1.38 19.08
C GLN A 132 4.73 -0.06 19.84
N TYR A 133 3.60 0.17 20.51
CA TYR A 133 3.46 1.32 21.40
C TYR A 133 4.45 1.28 22.57
N ALA A 134 4.66 0.10 23.17
CA ALA A 134 5.66 -0.09 24.22
C ALA A 134 7.08 0.22 23.71
N ALA A 135 7.45 -0.32 22.54
CA ALA A 135 8.74 -0.04 21.89
C ALA A 135 8.92 1.46 21.61
N ARG A 136 7.88 2.15 21.11
CA ARG A 136 7.94 3.60 20.89
C ARG A 136 8.11 4.38 22.20
N ALA A 137 7.45 3.97 23.28
CA ALA A 137 7.63 4.59 24.59
C ALA A 137 9.05 4.37 25.14
N ILE A 138 9.62 3.17 24.96
CA ILE A 138 11.01 2.85 25.33
C ILE A 138 12.00 3.69 24.53
N GLN A 139 11.80 3.81 23.21
CA GLN A 139 12.63 4.65 22.34
C GLN A 139 12.64 6.10 22.82
N LEU A 140 11.46 6.68 23.05
CA LEU A 140 11.34 8.06 23.55
C LEU A 140 11.97 8.22 24.93
N ALA A 141 11.81 7.26 25.83
CA ALA A 141 12.43 7.27 27.15
C ALA A 141 13.96 7.30 27.05
N LYS A 142 14.54 6.46 26.18
CA LYS A 142 15.98 6.43 25.90
C LYS A 142 16.48 7.75 25.33
N GLU A 143 15.74 8.36 24.40
CA GLU A 143 16.09 9.65 23.81
C GLU A 143 16.09 10.80 24.84
N VAL A 144 15.16 10.81 25.80
CA VAL A 144 15.06 11.91 26.80
C VAL A 144 15.95 11.73 28.02
N SER A 145 16.25 10.48 28.40
CA SER A 145 16.93 10.13 29.67
C SER A 145 18.24 9.37 29.52
N GLY A 146 18.49 8.77 28.36
CA GLY A 146 19.60 7.83 28.13
C GLY A 146 19.39 6.43 28.71
N ILE A 147 18.26 6.17 29.39
CA ILE A 147 17.97 4.87 30.01
C ILE A 147 17.31 3.94 28.99
N ASP A 148 17.90 2.77 28.80
CA ASP A 148 17.35 1.72 27.94
C ASP A 148 16.49 0.75 28.75
N LEU A 149 15.18 0.76 28.51
CA LEU A 149 14.21 -0.11 29.17
C LEU A 149 13.86 -1.36 28.33
N GLU A 150 14.41 -1.49 27.13
CA GLU A 150 14.13 -2.63 26.24
C GLU A 150 14.55 -3.98 26.84
N PRO A 151 15.76 -4.14 27.43
CA PRO A 151 16.16 -5.40 28.04
C PRO A 151 15.21 -5.85 29.14
N LEU A 152 14.77 -4.91 29.99
CA LEU A 152 13.80 -5.17 31.05
C LEU A 152 12.47 -5.68 30.47
N PHE A 153 11.99 -5.09 29.37
CA PHE A 153 10.73 -5.49 28.77
C PHE A 153 10.83 -6.89 28.13
N LEU A 154 11.95 -7.18 27.44
CA LEU A 154 12.22 -8.48 26.83
C LEU A 154 12.23 -9.63 27.85
N GLU A 155 12.72 -9.42 29.08
CA GLU A 155 12.68 -10.43 30.16
C GLU A 155 11.26 -10.87 30.54
N TYR A 156 10.26 -9.99 30.38
CA TYR A 156 8.86 -10.35 30.58
C TYR A 156 8.26 -11.02 29.34
N LEU A 157 8.61 -10.53 28.15
CA LEU A 157 8.12 -11.09 26.89
C LEU A 157 8.64 -12.51 26.65
N GLU A 158 9.84 -12.85 27.11
CA GLU A 158 10.39 -14.22 27.02
C GLU A 158 9.52 -15.22 27.80
N LYS A 159 8.87 -14.78 28.88
CA LYS A 159 7.96 -15.59 29.71
C LYS A 159 6.56 -15.72 29.11
N ALA A 160 6.26 -15.03 28.02
CA ALA A 160 4.96 -15.05 27.36
C ALA A 160 4.96 -16.05 26.18
N PRO A 161 4.49 -17.29 26.37
CA PRO A 161 4.60 -18.33 25.34
C PRO A 161 3.69 -18.05 24.13
N SER A 162 4.17 -18.30 22.93
CA SER A 162 3.33 -18.33 21.72
C SER A 162 2.65 -19.69 21.57
N ASN A 163 1.44 -19.71 21.02
CA ASN A 163 0.82 -20.96 20.58
C ASN A 163 1.41 -21.46 19.25
N VAL A 164 2.22 -20.65 18.57
CA VAL A 164 2.91 -20.99 17.31
C VAL A 164 4.34 -21.45 17.64
N PRO A 165 4.70 -22.73 17.41
CA PRO A 165 6.00 -23.27 17.79
C PRO A 165 7.21 -22.52 17.21
N GLU A 166 7.10 -22.05 15.96
CA GLU A 166 8.15 -21.32 15.25
C GLU A 166 8.42 -19.94 15.87
N LEU A 167 7.41 -19.34 16.50
CA LEU A 167 7.51 -18.02 17.14
C LEU A 167 7.98 -18.10 18.58
N GLN A 168 7.85 -19.26 19.24
CA GLN A 168 8.35 -19.56 20.59
C GLN A 168 7.71 -18.71 21.71
N ASN A 169 7.99 -17.41 21.78
CA ASN A 169 7.57 -16.51 22.85
C ASN A 169 7.48 -15.05 22.40
N GLY A 170 6.98 -14.19 23.28
CA GLY A 170 6.82 -12.76 23.04
C GLY A 170 8.12 -12.04 22.70
N ALA A 171 9.27 -12.46 23.24
CA ALA A 171 10.56 -11.79 22.96
C ALA A 171 10.98 -12.04 21.51
N ARG A 172 10.80 -13.27 21.01
CA ARG A 172 11.06 -13.60 19.61
C ARG A 172 10.10 -12.88 18.67
N ILE A 173 8.82 -12.77 19.05
CA ILE A 173 7.81 -12.00 18.30
C ILE A 173 8.20 -10.52 18.24
N TYR A 174 8.64 -9.94 19.37
CA TYR A 174 9.10 -8.56 19.44
C TYR A 174 10.27 -8.30 18.47
N GLN A 175 11.28 -9.16 18.48
CA GLN A 175 12.41 -9.05 17.55
C GLN A 175 11.99 -9.10 16.08
N LEU A 176 11.07 -10.00 15.74
CA LEU A 176 10.66 -10.20 14.35
C LEU A 176 9.73 -9.12 13.82
N PHE A 177 8.77 -8.67 14.64
CA PHE A 177 7.66 -7.84 14.18
C PHE A 177 7.60 -6.43 14.78
N VAL A 178 8.28 -6.20 15.90
CA VAL A 178 8.24 -4.92 16.63
C VAL A 178 9.51 -4.13 16.39
N GLU A 179 10.69 -4.72 16.64
CA GLU A 179 11.98 -4.07 16.36
C GLU A 179 12.09 -3.65 14.89
N THR A 180 11.66 -4.53 13.98
CA THR A 180 11.64 -4.26 12.54
C THR A 180 10.64 -3.19 12.13
N ALA A 181 9.70 -2.80 13.00
CA ALA A 181 8.73 -1.73 12.76
C ALA A 181 9.14 -0.39 13.41
N VAL A 182 10.20 -0.35 14.22
CA VAL A 182 10.70 0.90 14.80
C VAL A 182 11.19 1.83 13.70
N VAL A 183 10.72 3.07 13.75
CA VAL A 183 11.04 4.12 12.78
C VAL A 183 11.83 5.22 13.48
N ASP A 184 12.95 5.60 12.87
CA ASP A 184 13.72 6.79 13.20
C ASP A 184 13.90 7.67 11.94
N LEU A 185 14.48 8.86 12.11
CA LEU A 185 14.71 9.77 10.99
C LEU A 185 15.65 9.19 9.93
N TYR A 186 16.60 8.32 10.32
CA TYR A 186 17.47 7.62 9.36
C TYR A 186 16.69 6.69 8.45
N ARG A 187 15.73 5.93 8.99
CA ARG A 187 14.90 5.02 8.21
C ARG A 187 13.90 5.76 7.32
N VAL A 188 13.35 6.89 7.79
CA VAL A 188 12.53 7.78 6.96
C VAL A 188 13.37 8.36 5.82
N GLY A 189 14.61 8.77 6.09
CA GLY A 189 15.51 9.26 5.06
C GLY A 189 15.95 8.17 4.09
N ALA A 190 16.20 6.95 4.56
CA ALA A 190 16.49 5.80 3.70
C ALA A 190 15.30 5.50 2.78
N HIS A 191 14.09 5.60 3.30
CA HIS A 191 12.88 5.50 2.50
C HIS A 191 12.81 6.59 1.43
N PHE A 192 12.97 7.87 1.80
CA PHE A 192 13.02 8.99 0.85
C PHE A 192 14.09 8.77 -0.23
N ALA A 193 15.29 8.36 0.16
CA ALA A 193 16.40 8.08 -0.74
C ALA A 193 16.04 7.05 -1.80
N VAL A 194 15.40 5.96 -1.40
CA VAL A 194 15.02 4.87 -2.31
C VAL A 194 13.87 5.27 -3.21
N SER A 195 12.81 5.89 -2.67
CA SER A 195 11.68 6.33 -3.49
C SER A 195 12.11 7.38 -4.52
N SER A 196 13.13 8.19 -4.23
CA SER A 196 13.70 9.15 -5.20
C SER A 196 14.30 8.52 -6.46
N LEU A 197 14.55 7.20 -6.47
CA LEU A 197 14.94 6.47 -7.69
C LEU A 197 13.79 6.29 -8.69
N PHE A 198 12.55 6.33 -8.21
CA PHE A 198 11.36 5.97 -9.01
C PHE A 198 10.35 7.11 -9.12
N GLU A 199 10.32 8.01 -8.14
CA GLU A 199 9.39 9.13 -8.07
C GLU A 199 10.16 10.47 -8.11
N ASP A 200 9.58 11.48 -8.76
CA ASP A 200 10.05 12.86 -8.68
C ASP A 200 9.33 13.54 -7.51
N TYR A 201 10.09 13.94 -6.48
CA TYR A 201 9.55 14.66 -5.34
C TYR A 201 9.60 16.17 -5.53
N GLU A 202 8.58 16.87 -5.02
CA GLU A 202 8.65 18.32 -4.83
C GLU A 202 9.68 18.66 -3.73
N ASP A 203 10.24 19.87 -3.79
CA ASP A 203 11.24 20.37 -2.83
C ASP A 203 10.80 20.18 -1.37
N LYS A 204 9.49 20.24 -1.10
CA LYS A 204 8.91 19.94 0.20
C LYS A 204 7.81 18.90 0.06
N THR A 205 8.01 17.72 0.66
CA THR A 205 7.06 16.61 0.61
C THR A 205 6.74 16.09 2.02
N GLU A 206 5.47 15.77 2.28
CA GLU A 206 5.05 15.10 3.52
C GLU A 206 5.02 13.58 3.35
N ILE A 207 5.74 12.87 4.23
CA ILE A 207 5.81 11.41 4.27
C ILE A 207 5.27 10.96 5.63
N TYR A 208 4.03 10.48 5.64
CA TYR A 208 3.29 10.12 6.86
C TYR A 208 3.28 11.25 7.91
N SER A 209 4.03 11.11 9.01
CA SER A 209 4.15 12.10 10.09
C SER A 209 5.46 12.89 10.05
N TYR A 210 6.11 12.93 8.89
CA TYR A 210 7.37 13.61 8.66
C TYR A 210 7.25 14.60 7.51
N THR A 211 7.92 15.74 7.62
CA THR A 211 8.13 16.65 6.51
C THR A 211 9.56 16.52 6.03
N THR A 212 9.72 16.38 4.72
CA THR A 212 11.00 16.30 4.04
C THR A 212 11.20 17.56 3.21
N VAL A 213 12.40 18.13 3.26
CA VAL A 213 12.82 19.23 2.40
C VAL A 213 14.10 18.81 1.69
N SER A 214 14.02 18.66 0.37
CA SER A 214 15.17 18.33 -0.47
C SER A 214 15.85 19.62 -0.91
N ASP A 215 17.17 19.72 -0.69
CA ASP A 215 17.96 20.90 -1.06
C ASP A 215 18.96 20.59 -2.18
N ARG A 216 19.43 19.34 -2.26
CA ARG A 216 20.31 18.84 -3.32
C ARG A 216 19.82 17.48 -3.75
N TYR A 217 19.55 17.32 -5.04
CA TYR A 217 19.12 16.05 -5.63
C TYR A 217 19.72 15.88 -7.02
N GLU A 218 20.30 14.71 -7.26
CA GLU A 218 20.80 14.31 -8.58
C GLU A 218 20.44 12.84 -8.83
N ARG A 219 19.74 12.60 -9.94
CA ARG A 219 19.42 11.26 -10.44
C ARG A 219 20.10 11.01 -11.78
N GLU A 220 20.73 9.84 -11.90
CA GLU A 220 21.26 9.33 -13.16
C GLU A 220 20.58 8.01 -13.53
N ASP A 221 20.06 7.97 -14.76
CA ASP A 221 19.43 6.78 -15.33
C ASP A 221 20.30 6.23 -16.46
N THR A 222 20.74 4.98 -16.35
CA THR A 222 21.53 4.28 -17.38
C THR A 222 20.92 2.92 -17.69
N GLY A 223 19.98 2.90 -18.63
CA GLY A 223 19.22 1.70 -19.00
C GLY A 223 18.31 1.27 -17.85
N VAL A 224 18.49 0.03 -17.36
CA VAL A 224 17.75 -0.51 -16.21
C VAL A 224 18.34 -0.11 -14.85
N ARG A 225 19.45 0.62 -14.84
CA ARG A 225 20.14 1.03 -13.61
C ARG A 225 19.84 2.48 -13.30
N LYS A 226 19.68 2.78 -12.02
CA LYS A 226 19.41 4.12 -11.52
C LYS A 226 20.29 4.44 -10.32
N LEU A 227 20.75 5.67 -10.23
CA LEU A 227 21.46 6.21 -9.08
C LEU A 227 20.79 7.51 -8.65
N ALA A 228 20.49 7.66 -7.36
CA ALA A 228 20.03 8.89 -6.75
C ALA A 228 20.95 9.27 -5.60
N THR A 229 21.40 10.52 -5.57
CA THR A 229 22.19 11.07 -4.47
C THR A 229 21.61 12.41 -4.06
N GLY A 230 21.68 12.73 -2.78
CA GLY A 230 21.12 13.99 -2.32
C GLY A 230 21.34 14.33 -0.85
N ARG A 231 20.88 15.53 -0.50
CA ARG A 231 20.78 16.06 0.86
C ARG A 231 19.32 16.39 1.16
N VAL A 232 18.83 15.85 2.26
CA VAL A 232 17.45 16.01 2.71
C VAL A 232 17.42 16.46 4.16
N ALA A 233 16.66 17.51 4.46
CA ALA A 233 16.28 17.88 5.81
C ALA A 233 14.96 17.17 6.16
N LEU A 234 14.97 16.40 7.25
CA LEU A 234 13.83 15.64 7.73
C LEU A 234 13.40 16.16 9.08
N ARG A 235 12.11 16.44 9.22
CA ARG A 235 11.52 16.87 10.49
C ARG A 235 10.33 15.99 10.86
N SER A 236 10.28 15.56 12.12
CA SER A 236 9.10 14.92 12.70
C SER A 236 8.00 15.96 12.96
N ASN A 237 6.81 15.77 12.40
CA ASN A 237 5.65 16.63 12.70
C ASN A 237 5.00 16.32 14.05
N ILE A 238 5.51 15.30 14.76
CA ILE A 238 5.04 14.89 16.09
C ILE A 238 5.94 15.47 17.18
N THR A 239 7.24 15.31 17.03
CA THR A 239 8.22 15.69 18.07
C THR A 239 9.00 16.95 17.73
N LEU A 240 8.90 17.45 16.50
CA LEU A 240 9.75 18.53 15.95
C LEU A 240 11.24 18.20 15.88
N ASP A 241 11.62 16.95 16.11
CA ASP A 241 12.98 16.47 15.90
C ASP A 241 13.38 16.64 14.43
N GLU A 242 14.54 17.24 14.19
CA GLU A 242 15.02 17.58 12.86
C GLU A 242 16.45 17.07 12.66
N LYS A 243 16.70 16.48 11.49
CA LYS A 243 18.02 16.05 11.05
C LYS A 243 18.23 16.38 9.58
N VAL A 244 19.44 16.83 9.26
CA VAL A 244 19.89 16.96 7.87
C VAL A 244 20.72 15.73 7.53
N LEU A 245 20.27 14.96 6.55
CA LEU A 245 20.89 13.71 6.13
C LEU A 245 21.41 13.83 4.70
N MET A 246 22.49 13.12 4.41
CA MET A 246 22.95 12.87 3.05
C MET A 246 22.80 11.39 2.72
N TYR A 247 22.46 11.10 1.47
CA TYR A 247 22.15 9.74 1.04
C TYR A 247 22.67 9.44 -0.36
N ALA A 248 22.84 8.14 -0.61
CA ALA A 248 22.97 7.56 -1.94
C ALA A 248 22.09 6.31 -2.03
N ALA A 249 21.31 6.18 -3.09
CA ALA A 249 20.51 5.01 -3.40
C ALA A 249 20.81 4.56 -4.83
N VAL A 250 20.93 3.26 -5.05
CA VAL A 250 21.23 2.69 -6.36
C VAL A 250 20.34 1.47 -6.62
N HIS A 251 19.80 1.41 -7.83
CA HIS A 251 19.15 0.23 -8.38
C HIS A 251 20.03 -0.31 -9.51
N LEU A 252 20.53 -1.53 -9.33
CA LEU A 252 21.44 -2.20 -10.28
C LEU A 252 20.71 -3.14 -11.26
N GLY A 253 19.37 -3.11 -11.26
CA GLY A 253 18.50 -4.03 -12.00
C GLY A 253 17.93 -5.16 -11.14
N ASP A 254 16.82 -5.74 -11.60
CA ASP A 254 16.04 -6.76 -10.86
C ASP A 254 15.75 -6.31 -9.42
N GLN A 255 16.01 -7.19 -8.45
CA GLN A 255 15.83 -6.97 -7.01
C GLN A 255 17.04 -6.31 -6.32
N ASN A 256 18.05 -5.88 -7.09
CA ASN A 256 19.31 -5.36 -6.53
C ASN A 256 19.19 -3.87 -6.23
N LEU A 257 18.69 -3.57 -5.04
CA LEU A 257 18.56 -2.21 -4.54
C LEU A 257 19.40 -2.03 -3.27
N TYR A 258 20.26 -1.01 -3.29
CA TYR A 258 21.18 -0.67 -2.21
C TYR A 258 21.09 0.81 -1.92
N GLY A 259 21.10 1.18 -0.64
CA GLY A 259 21.18 2.57 -0.24
C GLY A 259 22.02 2.76 1.01
N GLY A 260 22.48 3.97 1.23
CA GLY A 260 23.16 4.39 2.43
C GLY A 260 22.72 5.79 2.81
N ILE A 261 22.61 6.03 4.12
CA ILE A 261 22.25 7.34 4.65
C ILE A 261 23.01 7.64 5.94
N CYS A 262 23.45 8.87 6.09
CA CYS A 262 24.07 9.33 7.32
C CYS A 262 23.77 10.81 7.54
N GLU A 263 24.10 11.30 8.74
CA GLU A 263 23.97 12.71 9.06
C GLU A 263 24.93 13.55 8.20
N PHE A 264 24.42 14.66 7.67
CA PHE A 264 25.22 15.57 6.88
C PHE A 264 26.31 16.19 7.76
N THR A 265 27.56 16.06 7.31
CA THR A 265 28.74 16.55 8.04
C THR A 265 29.20 17.88 7.48
N ASP A 266 29.61 17.87 6.21
CA ASP A 266 30.02 19.07 5.48
C ASP A 266 29.86 18.88 3.95
N GLU A 267 29.97 19.99 3.22
CA GLU A 267 29.79 20.00 1.76
C GLU A 267 30.91 19.24 1.03
N ALA A 268 32.13 19.19 1.58
CA ALA A 268 33.26 18.51 0.95
C ALA A 268 33.09 16.99 1.00
N ALA A 269 32.62 16.45 2.13
CA ALA A 269 32.27 15.06 2.31
C ALA A 269 31.11 14.66 1.38
N PHE A 270 30.08 15.51 1.27
CA PHE A 270 28.95 15.28 0.36
C PHE A 270 29.39 15.22 -1.10
N VAL A 271 30.13 16.23 -1.58
CA VAL A 271 30.61 16.29 -2.97
C VAL A 271 31.54 15.11 -3.27
N LYS A 272 32.40 14.72 -2.31
CA LYS A 272 33.26 13.55 -2.46
C LYS A 272 32.44 12.26 -2.60
N MET A 273 31.49 12.03 -1.71
CA MET A 273 30.59 10.85 -1.76
C MET A 273 29.87 10.80 -3.10
N GLN A 274 29.28 11.92 -3.53
CA GLN A 274 28.56 12.03 -4.78
C GLN A 274 29.46 11.70 -5.98
N THR A 275 30.65 12.28 -6.03
CA THR A 275 31.62 12.06 -7.12
C THR A 275 32.09 10.61 -7.16
N ASP A 276 32.51 10.05 -6.03
CA ASP A 276 33.01 8.67 -5.93
C ASP A 276 31.97 7.66 -6.43
N VAL A 277 30.72 7.78 -5.96
CA VAL A 277 29.63 6.86 -6.29
C VAL A 277 29.20 7.02 -7.75
N LYS A 278 29.10 8.26 -8.24
CA LYS A 278 28.73 8.58 -9.62
C LYS A 278 29.77 8.06 -10.62
N ASP A 279 31.06 8.27 -10.35
CA ASP A 279 32.14 7.78 -11.22
C ASP A 279 32.14 6.25 -11.32
N ALA A 280 31.91 5.54 -10.21
CA ALA A 280 31.81 4.08 -10.20
C ALA A 280 30.57 3.59 -10.95
N PHE A 281 29.44 4.27 -10.79
CA PHE A 281 28.19 3.95 -11.48
C PHE A 281 28.30 4.10 -13.00
N GLN A 282 28.89 5.20 -13.47
CA GLN A 282 29.12 5.44 -14.90
C GLN A 282 30.08 4.43 -15.52
N LYS A 283 31.09 3.97 -14.76
CA LYS A 283 31.99 2.89 -15.17
C LYS A 283 31.37 1.49 -15.13
N SER A 284 30.11 1.37 -14.71
CA SER A 284 29.38 0.11 -14.60
C SER A 284 29.99 -0.90 -13.60
N ASP A 285 30.71 -0.42 -12.59
CA ASP A 285 31.31 -1.27 -11.55
C ASP A 285 30.38 -1.38 -10.33
N SER A 286 29.43 -2.32 -10.41
CA SER A 286 28.46 -2.59 -9.34
C SER A 286 29.11 -2.91 -7.99
N SER A 287 30.25 -3.63 -7.99
CA SER A 287 30.95 -4.01 -6.77
C SER A 287 31.59 -2.79 -6.11
N GLN A 288 32.20 -1.92 -6.91
CA GLN A 288 32.79 -0.68 -6.42
C GLN A 288 31.71 0.28 -5.87
N VAL A 289 30.56 0.40 -6.54
CA VAL A 289 29.43 1.21 -6.03
C VAL A 289 29.00 0.73 -4.64
N ILE A 290 28.75 -0.56 -4.46
CA ILE A 290 28.33 -1.13 -3.16
C ILE A 290 29.41 -0.90 -2.10
N GLN A 291 30.69 -1.11 -2.45
CA GLN A 291 31.80 -0.88 -1.53
C GLN A 291 31.90 0.60 -1.10
N LEU A 292 31.72 1.54 -2.03
CA LEU A 292 31.78 2.97 -1.76
C LEU A 292 30.61 3.41 -0.86
N ILE A 293 29.39 2.91 -1.11
CA ILE A 293 28.24 3.14 -0.23
C ILE A 293 28.56 2.62 1.18
N ASN A 294 29.06 1.39 1.33
CA ASN A 294 29.45 0.84 2.63
C ASN A 294 30.57 1.65 3.31
N THR A 295 31.49 2.22 2.53
CA THR A 295 32.62 3.02 3.05
C THR A 295 32.15 4.39 3.55
N HIS A 296 31.27 5.06 2.80
CA HIS A 296 30.77 6.39 3.14
C HIS A 296 29.70 6.37 4.24
N PHE A 297 28.87 5.32 4.31
CA PHE A 297 27.73 5.24 5.22
C PHE A 297 27.89 4.23 6.38
N GLY A 298 28.93 3.38 6.34
CA GLY A 298 29.23 2.44 7.41
C GLY A 298 28.10 1.44 7.69
N ALA A 299 27.66 1.38 8.96
CA ALA A 299 26.57 0.50 9.39
C ALA A 299 25.18 0.95 8.92
N ASN A 300 25.03 2.17 8.41
CA ASN A 300 23.75 2.75 8.00
C ASN A 300 23.45 2.50 6.51
N HIS A 301 23.61 1.25 6.08
CA HIS A 301 23.22 0.81 4.75
C HIS A 301 21.90 0.05 4.81
N TYR A 302 21.07 0.28 3.81
CA TYR A 302 19.73 -0.28 3.70
C TYR A 302 19.62 -1.09 2.40
N SER A 303 19.07 -2.29 2.52
CA SER A 303 18.65 -3.11 1.39
C SER A 303 17.14 -3.00 1.15
N LEU A 304 16.68 -3.49 -0.01
CA LEU A 304 15.26 -3.54 -0.41
C LEU A 304 14.31 -3.98 0.73
N TRP A 305 14.77 -4.89 1.59
CA TRP A 305 13.99 -5.52 2.67
C TRP A 305 13.86 -4.68 3.95
N GLN A 306 14.60 -3.58 4.05
CA GLN A 306 14.64 -2.73 5.27
C GLN A 306 13.86 -1.42 5.12
N ILE A 307 13.34 -1.12 3.92
CA ILE A 307 12.48 0.02 3.61
C ILE A 307 11.03 -0.27 4.04
N PHE A 308 10.17 0.75 4.12
CA PHE A 308 8.76 0.56 4.44
C PHE A 308 8.08 -0.39 3.45
N ARG A 309 7.18 -1.23 3.99
CA ARG A 309 6.52 -2.33 3.28
C ARG A 309 5.74 -1.87 2.06
N ASP A 310 5.17 -0.66 2.09
CA ASP A 310 4.35 -0.13 1.02
C ASP A 310 5.19 0.30 -0.20
N GLU A 311 6.36 0.90 0.00
CA GLU A 311 7.26 1.23 -1.11
C GLU A 311 7.98 0.01 -1.65
N SER A 312 8.38 -0.94 -0.79
CA SER A 312 8.89 -2.23 -1.26
C SER A 312 7.87 -2.87 -2.22
N ARG A 313 6.57 -2.81 -1.91
CA ARG A 313 5.51 -3.26 -2.84
C ARG A 313 5.51 -2.49 -4.14
N LYS A 314 5.52 -1.15 -4.14
CA LYS A 314 5.58 -0.36 -5.38
C LYS A 314 6.79 -0.72 -6.25
N VAL A 315 7.97 -0.84 -5.63
CA VAL A 315 9.21 -1.22 -6.34
C VAL A 315 9.08 -2.65 -6.88
N PHE A 316 8.54 -3.59 -6.10
CA PHE A 316 8.26 -4.95 -6.55
C PHE A 316 7.25 -4.99 -7.69
N ASP A 317 6.16 -4.24 -7.60
CA ASP A 317 5.11 -4.16 -8.62
C ASP A 317 5.70 -3.62 -9.93
N HIS A 318 6.55 -2.59 -9.87
CA HIS A 318 7.24 -2.05 -11.05
C HIS A 318 8.22 -3.05 -11.67
N ILE A 319 9.04 -3.73 -10.86
CA ILE A 319 9.95 -4.78 -11.34
C ILE A 319 9.14 -5.93 -11.97
N LEU A 320 8.06 -6.35 -11.31
CA LEU A 320 7.22 -7.47 -11.73
C LEU A 320 6.47 -7.13 -13.02
N GLU A 321 5.96 -5.91 -13.17
CA GLU A 321 5.25 -5.47 -14.36
C GLU A 321 6.13 -5.60 -15.62
N SER A 322 7.37 -5.14 -15.56
CA SER A 322 8.32 -5.27 -16.69
C SER A 322 8.59 -6.74 -17.07
N ARG A 323 8.72 -7.62 -16.08
CA ARG A 323 8.96 -9.06 -16.30
C ARG A 323 7.72 -9.79 -16.77
N LEU A 324 6.54 -9.42 -16.28
CA LEU A 324 5.27 -9.99 -16.73
C LEU A 324 5.02 -9.66 -18.20
N GLN A 325 5.39 -8.47 -18.67
CA GLN A 325 5.31 -8.10 -20.10
C GLN A 325 6.24 -8.97 -20.96
N GLU A 326 7.47 -9.25 -20.51
CA GLU A 326 8.37 -10.19 -21.21
C GLU A 326 7.79 -11.61 -21.23
N ILE A 327 7.26 -12.09 -20.10
CA ILE A 327 6.64 -13.42 -20.00
C ILE A 327 5.43 -13.55 -20.94
N GLU A 328 4.58 -12.52 -21.00
CA GLU A 328 3.45 -12.46 -21.94
C GLU A 328 3.93 -12.57 -23.40
N SER A 329 5.05 -11.93 -23.74
CA SER A 329 5.62 -12.01 -25.09
C SER A 329 6.03 -13.44 -25.47
N TYR A 330 6.58 -14.21 -24.53
CA TYR A 330 6.91 -15.62 -24.75
C TYR A 330 5.66 -16.47 -24.96
N PHE A 331 4.60 -16.26 -24.17
CA PHE A 331 3.33 -16.97 -24.38
C PHE A 331 2.69 -16.65 -25.74
N ARG A 332 2.73 -15.38 -26.15
CA ARG A 332 2.25 -14.97 -27.47
C ARG A 332 3.05 -15.63 -28.59
N GLN A 333 4.37 -15.71 -28.45
CA GLN A 333 5.23 -16.37 -29.43
C GLN A 333 4.90 -17.87 -29.53
N ILE A 334 4.76 -18.56 -28.39
CA ILE A 334 4.36 -19.98 -28.36
C ILE A 334 3.01 -20.17 -29.05
N TYR A 335 2.01 -19.34 -28.72
CA TYR A 335 0.69 -19.40 -29.34
C TYR A 335 0.75 -19.20 -30.86
N ALA A 336 1.50 -18.20 -31.32
CA ALA A 336 1.64 -17.91 -32.75
C ALA A 336 2.36 -19.05 -33.51
N ASP A 337 3.48 -19.53 -32.98
CA ASP A 337 4.30 -20.58 -33.61
C ASP A 337 3.55 -21.92 -33.68
N GLN A 338 2.74 -22.21 -32.65
CA GLN A 338 2.01 -23.47 -32.54
C GLN A 338 0.54 -23.38 -33.01
N TYR A 339 0.10 -22.22 -33.49
CA TYR A 339 -1.28 -22.05 -33.97
C TYR A 339 -1.67 -23.08 -35.05
N PRO A 340 -0.85 -23.39 -36.08
CA PRO A 340 -1.24 -24.34 -37.11
C PRO A 340 -1.49 -25.76 -36.57
N ILE A 341 -0.68 -26.21 -35.60
CA ILE A 341 -0.87 -27.53 -35.00
C ILE A 341 -2.08 -27.55 -34.07
N MET A 342 -2.30 -26.47 -33.30
CA MET A 342 -3.50 -26.32 -32.48
C MET A 342 -4.78 -26.34 -33.31
N ALA A 343 -4.79 -25.61 -34.43
CA ALA A 343 -5.88 -25.58 -35.39
C ALA A 343 -6.18 -26.99 -35.94
N ALA A 344 -5.14 -27.69 -36.41
CA ALA A 344 -5.29 -29.07 -36.91
C ALA A 344 -5.82 -30.03 -35.84
N MET A 345 -5.40 -29.88 -34.58
CA MET A 345 -5.90 -30.70 -33.47
C MET A 345 -7.38 -30.45 -33.19
N SER A 346 -7.81 -29.18 -33.15
CA SER A 346 -9.23 -28.82 -32.96
C SER A 346 -10.10 -29.35 -34.10
N ASP A 347 -9.63 -29.25 -35.34
CA ASP A 347 -10.34 -29.77 -36.52
C ASP A 347 -10.51 -31.32 -36.44
N MET A 348 -9.55 -32.02 -35.83
CA MET A 348 -9.61 -33.46 -35.55
C MET A 348 -10.36 -33.81 -34.25
N ARG A 349 -10.92 -32.82 -33.53
CA ARG A 349 -11.53 -32.97 -32.20
C ARG A 349 -10.60 -33.59 -31.15
N ALA A 350 -9.30 -33.39 -31.29
CA ALA A 350 -8.30 -33.80 -30.32
C ALA A 350 -8.19 -32.76 -29.19
N THR A 351 -7.89 -33.22 -27.97
CA THR A 351 -7.70 -32.34 -26.82
C THR A 351 -6.35 -31.63 -26.90
N LEU A 352 -6.34 -30.31 -26.69
CA LEU A 352 -5.11 -29.54 -26.63
C LEU A 352 -4.27 -29.96 -25.41
N PRO A 353 -2.96 -30.21 -25.59
CA PRO A 353 -2.05 -30.40 -24.47
C PRO A 353 -2.05 -29.16 -23.56
N LYS A 354 -1.99 -29.39 -22.24
CA LYS A 354 -2.05 -28.33 -21.23
C LYS A 354 -1.10 -27.13 -21.53
N PRO A 355 0.18 -27.33 -21.94
CA PRO A 355 1.07 -26.20 -22.22
C PRO A 355 0.57 -25.28 -23.35
N LEU A 356 0.01 -25.85 -24.43
CA LEU A 356 -0.52 -25.09 -25.56
C LEU A 356 -1.82 -24.37 -25.18
N ARG A 357 -2.68 -25.04 -24.41
CA ARG A 357 -3.92 -24.45 -23.90
C ARG A 357 -3.62 -23.23 -23.01
N VAL A 358 -2.69 -23.36 -22.06
CA VAL A 358 -2.30 -22.26 -21.16
C VAL A 358 -1.69 -21.08 -21.93
N ALA A 359 -0.85 -21.34 -22.93
CA ALA A 359 -0.29 -20.27 -23.75
C ALA A 359 -1.38 -19.48 -24.52
N ALA A 360 -2.39 -20.18 -25.02
CA ALA A 360 -3.54 -19.57 -25.69
C ALA A 360 -4.43 -18.79 -24.71
N GLU A 361 -4.75 -19.38 -23.55
CA GLU A 361 -5.52 -18.75 -22.48
C GLU A 361 -4.88 -17.43 -22.04
N ILE A 362 -3.56 -17.42 -21.74
CA ILE A 362 -2.85 -16.19 -21.34
C ILE A 362 -2.89 -15.17 -22.47
N THR A 363 -2.57 -15.57 -23.70
CA THR A 363 -2.49 -14.65 -24.85
C THR A 363 -3.84 -13.98 -25.13
N ILE A 364 -4.92 -14.76 -25.17
CA ILE A 364 -6.27 -14.25 -25.46
C ILE A 364 -6.81 -13.41 -24.31
N ASN A 365 -6.61 -13.82 -23.05
CA ASN A 365 -7.04 -13.02 -21.90
C ASN A 365 -6.39 -11.63 -21.91
N THR A 366 -5.07 -11.57 -22.15
CA THR A 366 -4.38 -10.28 -22.20
C THR A 366 -4.75 -9.45 -23.43
N GLU A 367 -5.00 -10.08 -24.58
CA GLU A 367 -5.48 -9.38 -25.77
C GLU A 367 -6.87 -8.80 -25.56
N LEU A 368 -7.82 -9.59 -25.06
CA LEU A 368 -9.18 -9.13 -24.72
C LEU A 368 -9.14 -7.98 -23.71
N GLN A 369 -8.34 -8.09 -22.65
CA GLN A 369 -8.17 -7.00 -21.68
C GLN A 369 -7.75 -5.69 -22.38
N ARG A 370 -6.70 -5.73 -23.20
CA ARG A 370 -6.20 -4.55 -23.94
C ARG A 370 -7.20 -4.00 -24.94
N LEU A 371 -8.02 -4.86 -25.54
CA LEU A 371 -9.08 -4.44 -26.47
C LEU A 371 -10.21 -3.73 -25.75
N LEU A 372 -10.59 -4.20 -24.56
CA LEU A 372 -11.67 -3.63 -23.76
C LEU A 372 -11.28 -2.30 -23.09
N GLU A 373 -10.01 -2.15 -22.70
CA GLU A 373 -9.47 -0.93 -22.07
C GLU A 373 -9.32 0.25 -23.06
N LYS A 374 -9.30 0.00 -24.37
CA LYS A 374 -9.22 1.08 -25.39
C LYS A 374 -10.52 1.85 -25.48
N ASP A 375 -10.44 3.15 -25.78
CA ASP A 375 -11.62 4.01 -25.99
C ASP A 375 -12.55 3.50 -27.09
N ASP A 376 -11.99 3.14 -28.24
CA ASP A 376 -12.70 2.51 -29.36
C ASP A 376 -12.47 1.00 -29.38
N LEU A 377 -13.57 0.25 -29.36
CA LEU A 377 -13.54 -1.21 -29.44
C LEU A 377 -13.29 -1.67 -30.88
N ASP A 378 -12.30 -2.54 -31.03
CA ASP A 378 -12.01 -3.27 -32.27
C ASP A 378 -12.89 -4.52 -32.32
N ILE A 379 -14.10 -4.36 -32.89
CA ILE A 379 -15.12 -5.41 -32.91
C ILE A 379 -14.63 -6.66 -33.64
N GLU A 380 -13.97 -6.49 -34.79
CA GLU A 380 -13.44 -7.61 -35.59
C GLU A 380 -12.46 -8.46 -34.77
N ARG A 381 -11.58 -7.80 -34.00
CA ARG A 381 -10.66 -8.53 -33.12
C ARG A 381 -11.35 -9.20 -31.95
N ILE A 382 -12.35 -8.56 -31.34
CA ILE A 382 -13.11 -9.17 -30.23
C ILE A 382 -13.84 -10.43 -30.72
N GLU A 383 -14.52 -10.36 -31.87
CA GLU A 383 -15.22 -11.49 -32.48
C GLU A 383 -14.25 -12.63 -32.82
N LYS A 384 -13.09 -12.30 -33.40
CA LYS A 384 -12.05 -13.31 -33.65
C LYS A 384 -11.59 -13.99 -32.35
N ASN A 385 -11.35 -13.24 -31.28
CA ASN A 385 -10.96 -13.83 -30.00
C ASN A 385 -12.07 -14.72 -29.42
N VAL A 386 -13.35 -14.34 -29.56
CA VAL A 386 -14.50 -15.19 -29.18
C VAL A 386 -14.51 -16.50 -29.96
N GLU A 387 -14.25 -16.47 -31.26
CA GLU A 387 -14.15 -17.67 -32.09
C GLU A 387 -13.02 -18.60 -31.62
N GLU A 388 -11.85 -18.05 -31.31
CA GLU A 388 -10.70 -18.82 -30.80
C GLU A 388 -10.98 -19.44 -29.44
N VAL A 389 -11.63 -18.71 -28.52
CA VAL A 389 -12.07 -19.23 -27.21
C VAL A 389 -12.99 -20.45 -27.39
N LYS A 390 -13.95 -20.35 -28.32
CA LYS A 390 -14.88 -21.44 -28.64
C LYS A 390 -14.16 -22.61 -29.32
N ARG A 391 -13.28 -22.32 -30.29
CA ARG A 391 -12.55 -23.32 -31.09
C ARG A 391 -11.62 -24.18 -30.23
N PHE A 392 -10.96 -23.57 -29.26
CA PHE A 392 -9.97 -24.23 -28.41
C PHE A 392 -10.47 -24.58 -27.00
N CYS A 393 -11.73 -24.27 -26.69
CA CYS A 393 -12.33 -24.49 -25.37
C CYS A 393 -11.48 -23.90 -24.23
N LEU A 394 -11.14 -22.62 -24.38
CA LEU A 394 -10.23 -21.91 -23.47
C LEU A 394 -10.98 -21.35 -22.26
N GLU A 395 -10.31 -21.32 -21.11
CA GLU A 395 -10.82 -20.68 -19.89
C GLU A 395 -10.42 -19.19 -19.87
N LEU A 396 -11.40 -18.31 -19.68
CA LEU A 396 -11.18 -16.87 -19.54
C LEU A 396 -11.01 -16.47 -18.07
N ASP A 397 -10.24 -15.41 -17.82
CA ASP A 397 -10.13 -14.74 -16.51
C ASP A 397 -11.42 -13.93 -16.25
N GLN A 398 -12.46 -14.66 -15.87
CA GLN A 398 -13.83 -14.14 -15.73
C GLN A 398 -13.91 -12.90 -14.82
N PRO A 399 -13.40 -12.90 -13.58
CA PRO A 399 -13.62 -11.77 -12.66
C PRO A 399 -13.09 -10.44 -13.20
N LYS A 400 -11.92 -10.47 -13.87
CA LYS A 400 -11.29 -9.26 -14.39
C LYS A 400 -11.96 -8.79 -15.69
N LEU A 401 -12.22 -9.71 -16.62
CA LEU A 401 -12.85 -9.36 -17.90
C LEU A 401 -14.32 -8.95 -17.74
N GLU A 402 -15.05 -9.54 -16.79
CA GLU A 402 -16.42 -9.16 -16.45
C GLU A 402 -16.50 -7.71 -15.98
N LEU A 403 -15.62 -7.32 -15.06
CA LEU A 403 -15.57 -5.93 -14.55
C LEU A 403 -15.31 -4.93 -15.68
N ILE A 404 -14.25 -5.14 -16.47
CA ILE A 404 -13.85 -4.22 -17.53
C ILE A 404 -14.93 -4.15 -18.62
N ALA A 405 -15.52 -5.28 -19.01
CA ALA A 405 -16.59 -5.31 -20.01
C ALA A 405 -17.87 -4.63 -19.51
N THR A 406 -18.27 -4.84 -18.25
CA THR A 406 -19.42 -4.15 -17.63
C THR A 406 -19.20 -2.65 -17.57
N GLU A 407 -18.05 -2.19 -17.08
CA GLU A 407 -17.70 -0.75 -17.06
C GLU A 407 -17.72 -0.14 -18.45
N LYS A 408 -17.22 -0.89 -19.46
CA LYS A 408 -17.23 -0.44 -20.85
C LYS A 408 -18.65 -0.26 -21.39
N ILE A 409 -19.55 -1.22 -21.14
CA ILE A 409 -20.96 -1.12 -21.56
C ILE A 409 -21.62 0.09 -20.90
N ASN A 410 -21.41 0.28 -19.60
CA ASN A 410 -21.96 1.44 -18.88
C ASN A 410 -21.49 2.76 -19.50
N LEU A 411 -20.18 2.89 -19.76
CA LEU A 411 -19.61 4.08 -20.41
C LEU A 411 -20.21 4.34 -21.80
N LEU A 412 -20.43 3.29 -22.59
CA LEU A 412 -21.02 3.42 -23.93
C LEU A 412 -22.49 3.85 -23.89
N VAL A 413 -23.27 3.32 -22.95
CA VAL A 413 -24.67 3.72 -22.73
C VAL A 413 -24.75 5.15 -22.22
N ASP A 414 -23.87 5.56 -21.31
CA ASP A 414 -23.81 6.95 -20.80
C ASP A 414 -23.49 7.95 -21.91
N LYS A 415 -22.55 7.60 -22.80
CA LYS A 415 -22.25 8.42 -23.99
C LYS A 415 -23.48 8.57 -24.88
N PHE A 416 -24.26 7.51 -25.07
CA PHE A 416 -25.49 7.59 -25.86
C PHE A 416 -26.58 8.41 -25.17
N LYS A 417 -26.74 8.31 -23.83
CA LYS A 417 -27.69 9.12 -23.07
C LYS A 417 -27.49 10.62 -23.24
N GLN A 418 -26.25 11.07 -23.43
CA GLN A 418 -25.95 12.49 -23.68
C GLN A 418 -26.40 12.97 -25.06
N MET A 419 -26.57 12.06 -26.03
CA MET A 419 -26.96 12.36 -27.41
C MET A 419 -27.99 11.32 -27.93
N PRO A 420 -29.18 11.23 -27.31
CA PRO A 420 -30.11 10.12 -27.54
C PRO A 420 -30.73 10.13 -28.94
N GLU A 421 -30.71 11.26 -29.64
CA GLU A 421 -31.20 11.35 -31.03
C GLU A 421 -30.16 10.93 -32.09
N ASN A 422 -28.90 10.70 -31.69
CA ASN A 422 -27.84 10.36 -32.62
C ASN A 422 -27.92 8.88 -33.03
N THR A 423 -28.48 8.63 -34.22
CA THR A 423 -28.65 7.28 -34.76
C THR A 423 -27.32 6.56 -35.03
N ASP A 424 -26.28 7.26 -35.47
CA ASP A 424 -24.97 6.66 -35.75
C ASP A 424 -24.31 6.15 -34.45
N LEU A 425 -24.46 6.91 -33.36
CA LEU A 425 -23.96 6.51 -32.04
C LEU A 425 -24.72 5.28 -31.51
N LEU A 426 -26.04 5.23 -31.73
CA LEU A 426 -26.86 4.07 -31.37
C LEU A 426 -26.48 2.82 -32.16
N GLU A 427 -26.24 2.94 -33.47
CA GLU A 427 -25.77 1.83 -34.30
C GLU A 427 -24.42 1.30 -33.81
N LYS A 428 -23.46 2.18 -33.54
CA LYS A 428 -22.14 1.80 -33.00
C LYS A 428 -22.26 1.13 -31.64
N LEU A 429 -23.09 1.67 -30.74
CA LEU A 429 -23.39 1.08 -29.44
C LEU A 429 -23.97 -0.33 -29.57
N CYS A 430 -24.94 -0.54 -30.47
CA CYS A 430 -25.52 -1.85 -30.73
C CYS A 430 -24.46 -2.86 -31.16
N GLN A 431 -23.61 -2.50 -32.12
CA GLN A 431 -22.54 -3.38 -32.61
C GLN A 431 -21.56 -3.75 -31.49
N GLN A 432 -21.14 -2.77 -30.70
CA GLN A 432 -20.21 -2.98 -29.59
C GLN A 432 -20.80 -3.86 -28.49
N VAL A 433 -22.04 -3.60 -28.06
CA VAL A 433 -22.71 -4.40 -27.02
C VAL A 433 -22.94 -5.83 -27.48
N ASN A 434 -23.34 -6.03 -28.75
CA ASN A 434 -23.49 -7.38 -29.32
C ASN A 434 -22.17 -8.15 -29.28
N ALA A 435 -21.04 -7.53 -29.65
CA ALA A 435 -19.73 -8.18 -29.62
C ALA A 435 -19.33 -8.59 -28.19
N LEU A 436 -19.61 -7.74 -27.20
CA LEU A 436 -19.30 -8.01 -25.79
C LEU A 436 -20.15 -9.14 -25.19
N ILE A 437 -21.42 -9.24 -25.54
CA ILE A 437 -22.33 -10.30 -25.05
C ILE A 437 -21.96 -11.68 -25.61
N GLN A 438 -21.21 -11.76 -26.72
CA GLN A 438 -20.73 -13.04 -27.26
C GLN A 438 -19.60 -13.66 -26.43
N LEU A 439 -18.96 -12.88 -25.56
CA LEU A 439 -17.95 -13.40 -24.63
C LEU A 439 -18.64 -14.29 -23.58
N PRO A 440 -18.04 -15.43 -23.20
CA PRO A 440 -18.59 -16.32 -22.17
C PRO A 440 -18.36 -15.76 -20.75
N LEU A 441 -18.87 -14.55 -20.50
CA LEU A 441 -18.74 -13.77 -19.27
C LEU A 441 -20.11 -13.53 -18.61
N GLN A 442 -20.16 -13.43 -17.30
CA GLN A 442 -21.34 -13.03 -16.55
C GLN A 442 -21.35 -11.52 -16.34
N LEU A 443 -21.87 -10.79 -17.33
CA LEU A 443 -21.92 -9.33 -17.30
C LEU A 443 -23.09 -8.83 -16.43
N ASP A 444 -22.82 -7.86 -15.56
CA ASP A 444 -23.85 -7.08 -14.88
C ASP A 444 -24.30 -5.92 -15.77
N PHE A 445 -25.59 -5.83 -16.03
CA PHE A 445 -26.21 -4.80 -16.88
C PHE A 445 -27.06 -3.80 -16.09
N TRP A 446 -27.12 -3.87 -14.76
CA TRP A 446 -28.10 -3.11 -13.96
C TRP A 446 -28.10 -1.61 -14.28
N HIS A 447 -26.92 -0.99 -14.36
CA HIS A 447 -26.78 0.43 -14.69
C HIS A 447 -27.24 0.72 -16.13
N ALA A 448 -26.66 0.03 -17.12
CA ALA A 448 -27.05 0.15 -18.53
C ALA A 448 -28.56 -0.06 -18.78
N GLN A 449 -29.20 -0.98 -18.06
CA GLN A 449 -30.63 -1.24 -18.13
C GLN A 449 -31.47 -0.05 -17.65
N ASN A 450 -31.10 0.54 -16.52
CA ASN A 450 -31.79 1.71 -15.97
C ASN A 450 -31.67 2.93 -16.88
N GLU A 451 -30.46 3.16 -17.41
CA GLU A 451 -30.19 4.27 -18.32
C GLU A 451 -30.97 4.14 -19.63
N LEU A 452 -31.02 2.93 -20.21
CA LEU A 452 -31.85 2.66 -21.39
C LEU A 452 -33.34 2.80 -21.13
N TYR A 453 -33.83 2.36 -19.96
CA TYR A 453 -35.23 2.55 -19.59
C TYR A 453 -35.60 4.03 -19.49
N GLN A 454 -34.71 4.86 -18.94
CA GLN A 454 -34.92 6.30 -18.90
C GLN A 454 -35.01 6.90 -20.31
N ILE A 455 -34.06 6.56 -21.20
CA ILE A 455 -34.08 7.02 -22.60
C ILE A 455 -35.37 6.57 -23.30
N ALA A 456 -35.81 5.33 -23.05
CA ALA A 456 -37.05 4.80 -23.60
C ALA A 456 -38.26 5.64 -23.19
N SER A 457 -38.37 5.96 -21.90
CA SER A 457 -39.49 6.73 -21.35
C SER A 457 -39.59 8.16 -21.92
N GLU A 458 -38.45 8.75 -22.33
CA GLU A 458 -38.39 10.13 -22.82
C GLU A 458 -38.49 10.24 -24.35
N PHE A 459 -37.91 9.29 -25.11
CA PHE A 459 -37.71 9.42 -26.56
C PHE A 459 -38.43 8.36 -27.41
N TYR A 460 -38.73 7.18 -26.85
CA TYR A 460 -39.15 6.03 -27.67
C TYR A 460 -40.51 6.23 -28.34
N ASP A 461 -41.52 6.72 -27.61
CA ASP A 461 -42.86 6.92 -28.18
C ASP A 461 -42.86 7.97 -29.31
N ASN A 462 -42.10 9.06 -29.15
CA ASN A 462 -41.96 10.10 -30.18
C ASN A 462 -41.28 9.53 -31.43
N LYS A 463 -40.14 8.84 -31.27
CA LYS A 463 -39.43 8.20 -32.40
C LYS A 463 -40.26 7.09 -33.07
N ARG A 464 -41.12 6.38 -32.33
CA ARG A 464 -42.06 5.40 -32.91
C ARG A 464 -43.08 6.07 -33.84
N VAL A 465 -43.67 7.19 -33.40
CA VAL A 465 -44.64 7.94 -34.22
C VAL A 465 -43.96 8.49 -35.48
N ASP A 466 -42.76 9.06 -35.36
CA ASP A 466 -41.99 9.55 -36.51
C ASP A 466 -41.61 8.44 -37.49
N ALA A 467 -41.28 7.25 -36.97
CA ALA A 467 -40.98 6.06 -37.77
C ALA A 467 -42.21 5.56 -38.55
N GLU A 468 -43.39 5.56 -37.93
CA GLU A 468 -44.68 5.23 -38.55
C GLU A 468 -45.10 6.26 -39.61
N ALA A 469 -44.72 7.53 -39.43
CA ALA A 469 -44.91 8.60 -40.40
C ALA A 469 -43.96 8.52 -41.61
N GLY A 470 -43.01 7.56 -41.61
CA GLY A 470 -42.11 7.29 -42.74
C GLY A 470 -40.75 7.97 -42.67
N GLU A 471 -40.37 8.53 -41.51
CA GLU A 471 -39.05 9.12 -41.33
C GLU A 471 -37.97 8.04 -41.21
N LYS A 472 -37.03 8.03 -42.17
CA LYS A 472 -35.99 6.99 -42.26
C LYS A 472 -35.10 6.90 -41.03
N ASN A 473 -34.68 8.04 -40.47
CA ASN A 473 -33.80 8.08 -39.30
C ASN A 473 -34.49 7.54 -38.05
N ALA A 474 -35.78 7.84 -37.87
CA ALA A 474 -36.59 7.32 -36.78
C ALA A 474 -36.82 5.80 -36.90
N GLN A 475 -37.02 5.29 -38.13
CA GLN A 475 -37.14 3.84 -38.37
C GLN A 475 -35.87 3.08 -37.99
N VAL A 476 -34.70 3.62 -38.36
CA VAL A 476 -33.40 3.02 -37.98
C VAL A 476 -33.20 3.10 -36.48
N TRP A 477 -33.50 4.25 -35.86
CA TRP A 477 -33.37 4.46 -34.43
C TRP A 477 -34.20 3.44 -33.64
N VAL A 478 -35.50 3.30 -33.94
CA VAL A 478 -36.40 2.36 -33.25
C VAL A 478 -35.92 0.92 -33.41
N LYS A 479 -35.44 0.55 -34.61
CA LYS A 479 -34.92 -0.80 -34.88
C LYS A 479 -33.67 -1.10 -34.03
N CYS A 480 -32.70 -0.18 -34.02
CA CYS A 480 -31.47 -0.35 -33.24
C CYS A 480 -31.74 -0.32 -31.74
N PHE A 481 -32.61 0.57 -31.28
CA PHE A 481 -32.97 0.68 -29.87
C PHE A 481 -33.65 -0.58 -29.35
N ASN A 482 -34.57 -1.17 -30.12
CA ASN A 482 -35.19 -2.46 -29.78
C ASN A 482 -34.16 -3.59 -29.74
N HIS A 483 -33.24 -3.64 -30.70
CA HIS A 483 -32.17 -4.64 -30.73
C HIS A 483 -31.26 -4.53 -29.48
N LEU A 484 -30.91 -3.31 -29.08
CA LEU A 484 -30.11 -3.05 -27.90
C LEU A 484 -30.84 -3.43 -26.60
N ALA A 485 -32.13 -3.11 -26.50
CA ALA A 485 -32.95 -3.47 -25.35
C ALA A 485 -33.14 -4.98 -25.22
N ASP A 486 -33.34 -5.69 -26.34
CA ASP A 486 -33.38 -7.16 -26.36
C ASP A 486 -32.04 -7.76 -25.89
N ALA A 487 -30.92 -7.22 -26.38
CA ALA A 487 -29.58 -7.66 -25.99
C ALA A 487 -29.31 -7.49 -24.49
N LEU A 488 -29.77 -6.38 -23.91
CA LEU A 488 -29.62 -6.07 -22.48
C LEU A 488 -30.81 -6.54 -21.63
N LYS A 489 -31.79 -7.25 -22.21
CA LYS A 489 -33.00 -7.77 -21.56
C LYS A 489 -33.87 -6.70 -20.88
N VAL A 490 -33.92 -5.50 -21.45
CA VAL A 490 -34.81 -4.41 -21.04
C VAL A 490 -36.14 -4.55 -21.76
N LYS A 491 -37.24 -4.50 -21.02
CA LYS A 491 -38.59 -4.40 -21.62
C LYS A 491 -38.93 -2.93 -21.80
N ILE A 492 -39.05 -2.51 -23.06
CA ILE A 492 -39.51 -1.17 -23.48
C ILE A 492 -41.03 -1.14 -23.49
#